data_AF-A0A4Q3V854-F1
#
_entry.id   AF-A0A4Q3V854-F1
#
_cell.length_a   1.000
_cell.length_b   1.000
_cell.length_c   1.000
_cell.angle_alpha   90.00
_cell.angle_beta   90.00
_cell.angle_gamma   90.00
#
_symmetry.space_group_name_H-M   'P 1'
#
loop_
_entity.id
_entity.type
_entity.pdbx_description
1 polymer ?
#
loop_
_entity_poly.entity_id
_entity_poly.type
_entity_poly.pdbx_seq_one_letter_code
_entity_poly.pdbx_strand_id
1 'polypeptide(L)'
;MTRSSLFTAALTVVCYSLQEPQTAKSEPVKPTGFGAVSYFEAKCARCHGPQGGYLTAGFAREKEDAVLAAVTKQMAEGPGAGPLEDKDLKIEVAYMRAISEGKPFLVWTKDGEKLEGESSVEKITATIDGKAVPVEVKDGIWTLPKGRKIVLEAGEGEKAVRLSLDDSNVSQSVDRN
;
A
#
# COMPACT_ATOMS: atom_id res chain seq x y z
N MET A 1 -80.06 -8.30 1.02
CA MET A 1 -79.17 -9.26 0.34
C MET A 1 -77.78 -8.63 0.29
N THR A 2 -76.97 -8.75 1.35
CA THR A 2 -75.82 -9.67 1.49
C THR A 2 -74.75 -9.54 0.42
N ARG A 3 -73.55 -9.03 0.79
CA ARG A 3 -72.32 -9.82 0.94
C ARG A 3 -71.12 -8.95 1.36
N SER A 4 -70.61 -9.18 2.57
CA SER A 4 -69.27 -8.78 3.00
C SER A 4 -68.24 -9.77 2.46
N SER A 5 -67.16 -9.26 1.87
CA SER A 5 -65.98 -10.04 1.53
C SER A 5 -64.85 -9.67 2.48
N LEU A 6 -64.38 -10.64 3.25
CA LEU A 6 -63.18 -10.58 4.06
C LEU A 6 -61.99 -11.02 3.19
N PHE A 7 -60.97 -10.17 3.06
CA PHE A 7 -59.68 -10.55 2.48
C PHE A 7 -58.73 -10.96 3.60
N THR A 8 -58.31 -12.22 3.60
CA THR A 8 -57.26 -12.75 4.48
C THR A 8 -55.93 -12.62 3.75
N ALA A 9 -55.04 -11.74 4.23
CA ALA A 9 -53.66 -11.66 3.73
C ALA A 9 -52.78 -12.64 4.54
N ALA A 10 -52.21 -13.62 3.85
CA ALA A 10 -51.22 -14.53 4.43
C ALA A 10 -49.82 -13.90 4.33
N LEU A 11 -49.16 -13.74 5.47
CA LEU A 11 -47.81 -13.20 5.60
C LEU A 11 -46.81 -14.36 5.53
N THR A 12 -46.07 -14.50 4.42
CA THR A 12 -44.97 -15.47 4.29
C THR A 12 -43.69 -14.88 4.86
N VAL A 13 -43.24 -15.40 6.01
CA VAL A 13 -41.93 -15.08 6.59
C VAL A 13 -40.86 -15.85 5.81
N VAL A 14 -40.09 -15.14 4.99
CA VAL A 14 -38.91 -15.69 4.32
C VAL A 14 -37.75 -15.69 5.32
N CYS A 15 -37.41 -16.86 5.85
CA CYS A 15 -36.20 -17.06 6.63
C CYS A 15 -34.97 -17.02 5.71
N TYR A 16 -34.33 -15.85 5.62
CA TYR A 16 -32.98 -15.76 5.04
C TYR A 16 -31.98 -16.39 6.02
N SER A 17 -31.42 -17.53 5.63
CA SER A 17 -30.30 -18.14 6.33
C SER A 17 -29.07 -17.24 6.17
N LEU A 18 -28.65 -16.60 7.27
CA LEU A 18 -27.40 -15.86 7.37
C LEU A 18 -26.24 -16.86 7.27
N GLN A 19 -25.78 -17.09 6.05
CA GLN A 19 -24.56 -17.84 5.82
C GLN A 19 -23.40 -16.91 6.15
N GLU A 20 -22.70 -17.19 7.26
CA GLU A 20 -21.53 -16.41 7.68
C GLU A 20 -20.51 -16.36 6.53
N PRO A 21 -20.00 -15.18 6.15
CA PRO A 21 -19.03 -15.05 5.08
C PRO A 21 -17.79 -15.83 5.48
N GLN A 22 -17.50 -16.91 4.75
CA GLN A 22 -16.27 -17.65 4.92
C GLN A 22 -15.11 -16.74 4.52
N THR A 23 -14.38 -16.24 5.52
CA THR A 23 -13.12 -15.54 5.34
C THR A 23 -12.12 -16.50 4.71
N ALA A 24 -11.99 -16.42 3.39
CA ALA A 24 -10.95 -17.12 2.66
C ALA A 24 -9.59 -16.74 3.27
N LYS A 25 -8.81 -17.75 3.64
CA LYS A 25 -7.47 -17.58 4.19
C LYS A 25 -6.61 -16.96 3.08
N SER A 26 -6.25 -15.68 3.21
CA SER A 26 -5.39 -15.00 2.25
C SER A 26 -4.04 -15.70 2.17
N GLU A 27 -3.44 -15.73 0.97
CA GLU A 27 -2.07 -16.21 0.83
C GLU A 27 -1.13 -15.34 1.68
N PRO A 28 -0.07 -15.94 2.27
CA PRO A 28 0.92 -15.17 3.01
C PRO A 28 1.58 -14.13 2.11
N VAL A 29 1.61 -12.89 2.60
CA VAL A 29 2.32 -11.77 1.99
C VAL A 29 3.81 -12.07 1.94
N LYS A 30 4.46 -11.68 0.83
CA LYS A 30 5.89 -11.91 0.58
C LYS A 30 6.61 -10.60 0.30
N PRO A 31 7.93 -10.52 0.58
CA PRO A 31 8.74 -9.37 0.20
C PRO A 31 8.69 -9.16 -1.31
N THR A 32 8.72 -7.91 -1.75
CA THR A 32 8.60 -7.55 -3.16
C THR A 32 9.83 -7.95 -3.99
N GLY A 33 11.00 -7.99 -3.36
CA GLY A 33 12.29 -8.07 -4.06
C GLY A 33 12.65 -6.80 -4.86
N PHE A 34 11.82 -5.76 -4.80
CA PHE A 34 11.96 -4.52 -5.56
C PHE A 34 11.89 -3.31 -4.64
N GLY A 35 12.95 -2.48 -4.70
CA GLY A 35 13.08 -1.23 -3.96
C GLY A 35 12.68 -0.03 -4.82
N ALA A 36 11.46 0.47 -4.64
CA ALA A 36 10.92 1.59 -5.40
C ALA A 36 11.64 2.92 -5.12
N VAL A 37 12.01 3.18 -3.86
CA VAL A 37 12.76 4.40 -3.50
C VAL A 37 14.13 4.36 -4.18
N SER A 38 14.85 3.24 -4.06
CA SER A 38 16.18 3.11 -4.68
C SER A 38 16.12 3.14 -6.21
N TYR A 39 15.11 2.49 -6.80
CA TYR A 39 14.89 2.53 -8.24
C TYR A 39 14.63 3.96 -8.73
N PHE A 40 13.74 4.68 -8.07
CA PHE A 40 13.43 6.07 -8.42
C PHE A 40 14.67 6.96 -8.33
N GLU A 41 15.45 6.87 -7.25
CA GLU A 41 16.67 7.65 -7.11
C GLU A 41 17.68 7.35 -8.23
N ALA A 42 17.79 6.09 -8.63
CA ALA A 42 18.71 5.68 -9.69
C ALA A 42 18.24 6.07 -11.11
N LYS A 43 16.94 6.06 -11.37
CA LYS A 43 16.38 6.12 -12.74
C LYS A 43 15.59 7.41 -13.03
N CYS A 44 14.94 7.98 -12.02
CA CYS A 44 13.94 9.03 -12.18
C CYS A 44 14.39 10.38 -11.58
N ALA A 45 15.14 10.36 -10.47
CA ALA A 45 15.52 11.56 -9.72
C ALA A 45 16.34 12.58 -10.53
N ARG A 46 17.06 12.14 -11.58
CA ARG A 46 17.76 13.05 -12.50
C ARG A 46 16.83 14.12 -13.10
N CYS A 47 15.58 13.75 -13.42
CA CYS A 47 14.59 14.66 -14.01
C CYS A 47 13.58 15.17 -12.97
N HIS A 48 13.32 14.37 -11.94
CA HIS A 48 12.25 14.63 -10.97
C HIS A 48 12.73 15.06 -9.59
N GLY A 49 14.04 15.24 -9.42
CA GLY A 49 14.68 15.60 -8.15
C GLY A 49 14.71 14.43 -7.16
N PRO A 50 15.51 14.54 -6.09
CA PRO A 50 15.52 13.55 -5.01
C PRO A 50 14.11 13.39 -4.43
N GLN A 51 13.67 12.15 -4.28
CA GLN A 51 12.33 11.74 -3.81
C GLN A 51 11.16 12.46 -4.50
N GLY A 52 11.35 12.86 -5.76
CA GLY A 52 10.31 13.54 -6.54
C GLY A 52 10.14 15.02 -6.21
N GLY A 53 11.14 15.68 -5.61
CA GLY A 53 11.08 17.10 -5.24
C GLY A 53 10.80 18.09 -6.39
N TYR A 54 10.94 17.66 -7.65
CA TYR A 54 10.60 18.44 -8.85
C TYR A 54 9.35 17.93 -9.59
N LEU A 55 8.66 16.91 -9.06
CA LEU A 55 7.36 16.52 -9.59
C LEU A 55 6.38 17.68 -9.42
N THR A 56 5.71 18.05 -10.50
CA THR A 56 4.66 19.06 -10.45
C THR A 56 3.55 18.59 -9.52
N ALA A 57 3.04 19.48 -8.66
CA ALA A 57 1.91 19.20 -7.80
C ALA A 57 0.77 18.57 -8.61
N GLY A 58 0.31 17.39 -8.18
CA GLY A 58 -0.80 16.68 -8.81
C GLY A 58 -0.45 15.69 -9.92
N PHE A 59 0.85 15.46 -10.21
CA PHE A 59 1.30 14.50 -11.24
C PHE A 59 0.55 13.14 -11.18
N ALA A 60 0.40 12.57 -9.98
CA ALA A 60 -0.34 11.32 -9.78
C ALA A 60 -1.76 11.53 -9.24
N ARG A 61 -2.04 12.66 -8.57
CA ARG A 61 -3.27 12.89 -7.81
C ARG A 61 -4.54 12.80 -8.67
N GLU A 62 -4.48 13.29 -9.91
CA GLU A 62 -5.64 13.35 -10.81
C GLU A 62 -5.68 12.19 -11.81
N LYS A 63 -4.79 11.21 -11.67
CA LYS A 63 -4.70 10.08 -12.59
C LYS A 63 -5.30 8.83 -11.97
N GLU A 64 -6.09 8.13 -12.76
CA GLU A 64 -6.44 6.74 -12.49
C GLU A 64 -5.18 5.87 -12.49
N ASP A 65 -5.14 4.83 -11.67
CA ASP A 65 -3.95 3.97 -11.51
C ASP A 65 -3.46 3.38 -12.83
N ALA A 66 -4.38 3.00 -13.73
CA ALA A 66 -4.01 2.48 -15.05
C ALA A 66 -3.28 3.53 -15.91
N VAL A 67 -3.70 4.80 -15.82
CA VAL A 67 -3.08 5.92 -16.55
C VAL A 67 -1.72 6.25 -15.92
N LEU A 68 -1.65 6.29 -14.58
CA LEU A 68 -0.40 6.50 -13.88
C LEU A 68 0.61 5.40 -14.20
N ALA A 69 0.19 4.14 -14.21
CA ALA A 69 1.04 3.00 -14.60
C ALA A 69 1.56 3.11 -16.03
N ALA A 70 0.71 3.46 -16.99
CA ALA A 70 1.14 3.63 -18.38
C ALA A 70 2.18 4.75 -18.53
N VAL A 71 1.97 5.91 -17.87
CA VAL A 71 2.91 7.03 -17.91
C VAL A 71 4.22 6.66 -17.21
N THR A 72 4.16 6.06 -16.02
CA THR A 72 5.36 5.60 -15.29
C THR A 72 6.16 4.61 -16.11
N LYS A 73 5.51 3.63 -16.76
CA LYS A 73 6.16 2.66 -17.64
C LYS A 73 6.87 3.35 -18.81
N GLN A 74 6.19 4.27 -19.48
CA GLN A 74 6.78 5.03 -20.59
C GLN A 74 8.01 5.84 -20.14
N MET A 75 7.97 6.46 -18.95
CA MET A 75 9.11 7.22 -18.43
C MET A 75 10.28 6.32 -18.03
N ALA A 76 9.99 5.18 -17.39
CA ALA A 76 10.96 4.16 -17.03
C ALA A 76 11.67 3.58 -18.25
N GLU A 77 10.92 3.22 -19.30
CA GLU A 77 11.46 2.61 -20.53
C GLU A 77 12.19 3.63 -21.42
N GLY A 78 11.72 4.88 -21.47
CA GLY A 78 12.31 5.94 -22.28
C GLY A 78 13.44 6.67 -21.55
N PRO A 79 13.20 7.89 -21.02
CA PRO A 79 14.24 8.74 -20.44
C PRO A 79 14.92 8.16 -19.20
N GLY A 80 14.24 7.27 -18.45
CA GLY A 80 14.80 6.56 -17.30
C GLY A 80 15.72 5.40 -17.65
N ALA A 81 15.61 4.84 -18.87
CA ALA A 81 16.40 3.69 -19.35
C ALA A 81 16.48 2.55 -18.31
N GLY A 82 15.35 2.21 -17.71
CA GLY A 82 15.20 1.19 -16.67
C GLY A 82 13.83 0.52 -16.78
N PRO A 83 13.58 -0.33 -17.79
CA PRO A 83 12.28 -0.97 -17.95
C PRO A 83 11.86 -1.71 -16.67
N LEU A 84 10.56 -1.66 -16.36
CA LEU A 84 9.96 -2.30 -15.19
C LEU A 84 9.06 -3.45 -15.63
N GLU A 85 9.20 -4.59 -14.96
CA GLU A 85 8.24 -5.68 -15.05
C GLU A 85 6.90 -5.27 -14.41
N ASP A 86 5.79 -5.86 -14.83
CA ASP A 86 4.45 -5.44 -14.38
C ASP A 86 4.28 -5.51 -12.85
N LYS A 87 4.96 -6.44 -12.16
CA LYS A 87 4.94 -6.52 -10.69
C LYS A 87 5.66 -5.35 -10.02
N ASP A 88 6.78 -4.91 -10.59
CA ASP A 88 7.64 -3.86 -10.03
C ASP A 88 7.07 -2.48 -10.37
N LEU A 89 6.48 -2.35 -11.57
CA LEU A 89 5.72 -1.18 -12.00
C LEU A 89 4.59 -0.83 -11.02
N LYS A 90 3.85 -1.82 -10.50
CA LYS A 90 2.78 -1.55 -9.52
C LYS A 90 3.31 -0.93 -8.23
N ILE A 91 4.47 -1.38 -7.77
CA ILE A 91 5.11 -0.87 -6.55
C ILE A 91 5.63 0.55 -6.81
N GLU A 92 6.27 0.77 -7.96
CA GLU A 92 6.73 2.10 -8.37
C GLU A 92 5.56 3.09 -8.52
N VAL A 93 4.43 2.65 -9.08
CA VAL A 93 3.20 3.46 -9.17
C VAL A 93 2.68 3.85 -7.79
N ALA A 94 2.70 2.92 -6.83
CA ALA A 94 2.32 3.22 -5.45
C ALA A 94 3.27 4.27 -4.82
N TYR A 95 4.57 4.17 -5.09
CA TYR A 95 5.55 5.17 -4.66
C TYR A 95 5.31 6.54 -5.30
N MET A 96 5.12 6.59 -6.63
CA MET A 96 4.81 7.81 -7.37
C MET A 96 3.54 8.51 -6.85
N ARG A 97 2.53 7.73 -6.46
CA ARG A 97 1.30 8.25 -5.84
C ARG A 97 1.59 8.83 -4.46
N ALA A 98 2.33 8.11 -3.61
CA ALA A 98 2.68 8.56 -2.27
C ALA A 98 3.45 9.90 -2.30
N ILE A 99 4.49 10.01 -3.12
CA ILE A 99 5.28 11.26 -3.21
C ILE A 99 4.46 12.41 -3.80
N SER A 100 3.60 12.15 -4.79
CA SER A 100 2.72 13.19 -5.36
C SER A 100 1.65 13.68 -4.39
N GLU A 101 1.26 12.87 -3.41
CA GLU A 101 0.32 13.22 -2.35
C GLU A 101 1.04 13.78 -1.10
N GLY A 102 2.38 13.80 -1.10
CA GLY A 102 3.19 14.16 0.05
C GLY A 102 2.92 13.27 1.26
N LYS A 103 2.70 11.98 1.01
CA LYS A 103 2.55 10.91 2.00
C LYS A 103 3.87 10.13 2.10
N PRO A 104 4.22 9.60 3.27
CA PRO A 104 5.30 8.63 3.40
C PRO A 104 4.99 7.36 2.60
N PHE A 105 6.03 6.62 2.26
CA PHE A 105 5.94 5.32 1.60
C PHE A 105 6.83 4.31 2.31
N LEU A 106 6.31 3.10 2.53
CA LEU A 106 7.07 1.96 3.05
C LEU A 106 6.86 0.75 2.14
N VAL A 107 7.91 -0.04 1.92
CA VAL A 107 7.84 -1.31 1.19
C VAL A 107 8.74 -2.36 1.82
N TRP A 108 8.28 -3.61 1.91
CA TRP A 108 9.07 -4.75 2.38
C TRP A 108 9.77 -5.42 1.21
N THR A 109 11.10 -5.38 1.16
CA THR A 109 11.87 -5.81 -0.02
C THR A 109 12.59 -7.14 0.17
N LYS A 110 12.94 -7.53 1.41
CA LYS A 110 13.72 -8.75 1.66
C LYS A 110 13.40 -9.44 2.98
N ASP A 111 13.42 -10.76 2.95
CA ASP A 111 13.30 -11.65 4.11
C ASP A 111 14.58 -12.50 4.24
N GLY A 112 15.53 -12.03 5.05
CA GLY A 112 16.83 -12.66 5.29
C GLY A 112 16.99 -13.12 6.74
N GLU A 113 18.15 -12.86 7.35
CA GLU A 113 18.30 -12.99 8.83
C GLU A 113 17.48 -11.92 9.57
N LYS A 114 17.37 -10.75 8.93
CA LYS A 114 16.51 -9.64 9.30
C LYS A 114 15.53 -9.37 8.16
N LEU A 115 14.44 -8.72 8.50
CA LEU A 115 13.53 -8.13 7.52
C LEU A 115 14.09 -6.79 7.10
N GLU A 116 14.03 -6.50 5.80
CA GLU A 116 14.54 -5.27 5.23
C GLU A 116 13.53 -4.69 4.25
N GLY A 117 13.50 -3.37 4.16
CA GLY A 117 12.67 -2.68 3.21
C GLY A 117 13.09 -1.22 3.04
N GLU A 118 12.31 -0.48 2.26
CA GLU A 118 12.58 0.92 1.98
C GLU A 118 11.53 1.83 2.60
N SER A 119 11.96 3.05 2.92
CA SER A 119 11.13 4.13 3.43
C SER A 119 11.49 5.43 2.73
N SER A 120 10.48 6.22 2.38
CA SER A 120 10.68 7.59 1.90
C SER A 120 10.91 8.59 3.03
N VAL A 121 10.82 8.17 4.29
CA VAL A 121 11.05 9.02 5.47
C VAL A 121 11.98 8.34 6.48
N GLU A 122 12.74 9.14 7.23
CA GLU A 122 13.69 8.63 8.21
C GLU A 122 13.01 8.16 9.51
N LYS A 123 11.88 8.76 9.86
CA LYS A 123 11.17 8.47 11.12
C LYS A 123 10.03 7.50 10.88
N ILE A 124 10.21 6.28 11.35
CA ILE A 124 9.19 5.22 11.35
C ILE A 124 9.10 4.60 12.74
N THR A 125 7.94 4.05 13.07
CA THR A 125 7.74 3.25 14.28
C THR A 125 7.41 1.83 13.87
N ALA A 126 7.75 0.84 14.70
CA ALA A 126 7.33 -0.52 14.47
C ALA A 126 6.91 -1.23 15.74
N THR A 127 6.02 -2.20 15.56
CA THR A 127 5.68 -3.19 16.58
C THR A 127 5.93 -4.59 16.05
N ILE A 128 6.45 -5.46 16.91
CA ILE A 128 6.63 -6.88 16.66
C ILE A 128 5.88 -7.64 17.77
N ASP A 129 4.93 -8.49 17.37
CA ASP A 129 4.04 -9.22 18.27
C ASP A 129 3.40 -8.29 19.32
N GLY A 130 3.02 -7.08 18.89
CA GLY A 130 2.39 -6.05 19.73
C GLY A 130 3.34 -5.26 20.64
N LYS A 131 4.65 -5.51 20.58
CA LYS A 131 5.66 -4.76 21.36
C LYS A 131 6.39 -3.76 20.48
N ALA A 132 6.51 -2.52 20.94
CA ALA A 132 7.30 -1.51 20.25
C ALA A 132 8.77 -1.96 20.14
N VAL A 133 9.36 -1.78 18.97
CA VAL A 133 10.77 -2.04 18.71
C VAL A 133 11.42 -0.83 18.06
N PRO A 134 12.69 -0.52 18.39
CA PRO A 134 13.42 0.53 17.70
C PRO A 134 13.63 0.13 16.24
N VAL A 135 13.51 1.11 15.34
CA VAL A 135 13.80 0.94 13.92
C VAL A 135 14.77 2.02 13.51
N GLU A 136 15.86 1.61 12.87
CA GLU A 136 16.80 2.53 12.24
C GLU A 136 16.53 2.53 10.74
N VAL A 137 16.40 3.74 10.18
CA VAL A 137 16.35 3.95 8.73
C VAL A 137 17.66 4.60 8.33
N LYS A 138 18.45 3.89 7.51
CA LYS A 138 19.72 4.39 7.00
C LYS A 138 19.71 4.36 5.49
N ASP A 139 19.99 5.50 4.87
CA ASP A 139 20.00 5.65 3.40
C ASP A 139 18.67 5.17 2.76
N GLY A 140 17.55 5.45 3.44
CA GLY A 140 16.20 5.02 3.02
C GLY A 140 15.87 3.56 3.32
N ILE A 141 16.79 2.78 3.90
CA ILE A 141 16.60 1.36 4.19
C ILE A 141 16.26 1.17 5.67
N TRP A 142 15.15 0.51 5.96
CA TRP A 142 14.81 0.06 7.31
C TRP A 142 15.15 -1.42 7.51
N THR A 143 15.50 -1.78 8.75
CA THR A 143 15.73 -3.19 9.12
C THR A 143 15.05 -3.54 10.44
N LEU A 144 14.55 -4.77 10.54
CA LEU A 144 13.86 -5.29 11.72
C LEU A 144 14.23 -6.74 12.01
N PRO A 145 14.22 -7.18 13.28
CA PRO A 145 14.26 -8.62 13.58
C PRO A 145 12.97 -9.30 13.11
N LYS A 146 13.01 -10.62 12.95
CA LYS A 146 11.82 -11.41 12.60
C LYS A 146 10.82 -11.46 13.76
N GLY A 147 9.56 -11.70 13.40
CA GLY A 147 8.44 -11.89 14.31
C GLY A 147 7.22 -12.42 13.56
N ARG A 148 6.12 -12.66 14.28
CA ARG A 148 4.91 -13.24 13.66
C ARG A 148 3.96 -12.17 13.16
N LYS A 149 3.83 -11.07 13.90
CA LYS A 149 3.00 -9.91 13.53
C LYS A 149 3.86 -8.66 13.56
N ILE A 150 4.02 -8.03 12.40
CA ILE A 150 4.93 -6.91 12.24
C ILE A 150 4.18 -5.80 11.56
N VAL A 151 4.17 -4.65 12.22
CA VAL A 151 3.50 -3.44 11.75
C VAL A 151 4.51 -2.32 11.78
N LEU A 152 4.66 -1.62 10.66
CA LEU A 152 5.39 -0.37 10.55
C LEU A 152 4.41 0.77 10.30
N GLU A 153 4.63 1.91 10.93
CA GLU A 153 3.88 3.14 10.70
C GLU A 153 4.83 4.30 10.45
N ALA A 154 4.44 5.18 9.53
CA ALA A 154 5.19 6.37 9.16
C ALA A 154 4.25 7.56 8.94
N GLY A 155 4.74 8.77 9.22
CA GLY A 155 3.95 9.99 9.12
C GLY A 155 3.01 10.22 10.32
N GLU A 156 2.21 11.28 10.22
CA GLU A 156 1.32 11.74 11.28
C GLU A 156 -0.02 12.20 10.68
N GLY A 157 -1.10 12.14 11.48
CA GLY A 157 -2.42 12.61 11.09
C GLY A 157 -2.96 11.93 9.81
N GLU A 158 -3.57 12.73 8.93
CA GLU A 158 -4.18 12.28 7.67
C GLU A 158 -3.17 11.75 6.64
N LYS A 159 -1.87 11.95 6.88
CA LYS A 159 -0.78 11.48 6.03
C LYS A 159 -0.12 10.22 6.56
N ALA A 160 -0.57 9.69 7.70
CA ALA A 160 -0.01 8.47 8.24
C ALA A 160 -0.27 7.28 7.31
N VAL A 161 0.74 6.42 7.16
CA VAL A 161 0.64 5.17 6.41
C VAL A 161 1.06 4.00 7.30
N ARG A 162 0.52 2.82 6.98
CA ARG A 162 0.77 1.57 7.71
C ARG A 162 1.17 0.47 6.75
N LEU A 163 2.20 -0.27 7.13
CA LEU A 163 2.62 -1.50 6.47
C LEU A 163 2.50 -2.65 7.47
N SER A 164 1.54 -3.55 7.23
CA SER A 164 1.33 -4.77 8.03
C SER A 164 1.86 -5.95 7.23
N LEU A 165 2.94 -6.59 7.67
CA LEU A 165 3.62 -7.64 6.88
C LEU A 165 2.84 -8.97 6.83
N ASP A 166 1.73 -9.05 7.57
CA ASP A 166 0.71 -10.10 7.46
C ASP A 166 -0.32 -9.84 6.35
N ASP A 167 -0.53 -8.58 5.95
CA ASP A 167 -1.62 -8.18 5.05
C ASP A 167 -1.15 -7.51 3.73
N SER A 168 -0.01 -6.82 3.73
CA SER A 168 0.54 -6.12 2.55
C SER A 168 2.07 -6.02 2.56
N ASN A 169 2.67 -5.94 1.38
CA ASN A 169 4.10 -5.68 1.19
C ASN A 169 4.43 -4.21 0.88
N VAL A 170 3.40 -3.37 0.68
CA VAL A 170 3.48 -1.92 0.46
C VAL A 170 2.54 -1.20 1.42
N SER A 171 2.97 -0.06 1.95
CA SER A 171 2.17 0.71 2.91
C SER A 171 0.86 1.22 2.31
N GLN A 172 -0.19 1.19 3.11
CA GLN A 172 -1.51 1.73 2.79
C GLN A 172 -1.78 2.98 3.64
N SER A 173 -2.64 3.87 3.15
CA SER A 173 -3.10 5.02 3.97
C SER A 173 -3.84 4.49 5.20
N VAL A 174 -3.65 5.14 6.35
CA VAL A 174 -4.39 4.77 7.57
C VAL A 174 -5.75 5.43 7.55
N ASP A 175 -6.80 4.65 7.30
CA ASP A 175 -8.17 5.10 7.54
C ASP A 175 -8.37 5.16 9.07
N ARG A 176 -8.40 6.37 9.63
CA ARG A 176 -8.81 6.55 11.03
C ARG A 176 -10.28 6.94 11.06
N ASN A 177 -11.11 6.05 11.61
CA ASN A 177 -12.50 6.31 12.00
C ASN A 177 -12.59 7.49 12.97
#